data_AF-A0A357JJD4-F1
#
_entry.id   AF-A0A357JJD4-F1
#
_cell.length_a   1.000
_cell.length_b   1.000
_cell.length_c   1.000
_cell.angle_alpha   90.00
_cell.angle_beta   90.00
_cell.angle_gamma   90.00
#
_symmetry.space_group_name_H-M   'P 1'
#
loop_
_entity.id
_entity.type
_entity.pdbx_description
1 polymer ?
#
loop_
_entity_poly.entity_id
_entity_poly.type
_entity_poly.pdbx_seq_one_letter_code
_entity_poly.pdbx_strand_id
1 'polypeptide(L)' 'MAKKSVASLQTGSKRLTKAVKMVKSPKTGAYSFVESVMDPSKVNDFFSKK' A
#
# COMPACT_ATOMS: atom_id res chain seq x y z
N MET A 1 -16.12 37.89 23.15
CA MET A 1 -16.05 36.95 22.01
C MET A 1 -14.93 35.95 22.26
N ALA A 2 -15.24 34.77 22.80
CA ALA A 2 -14.22 33.77 23.08
C ALA A 2 -13.77 33.11 21.77
N LYS A 3 -12.48 33.23 21.43
CA LYS A 3 -11.88 32.49 20.31
C LYS A 3 -11.87 31.01 20.67
N LYS A 4 -12.96 30.29 20.38
CA LYS A 4 -12.98 28.84 20.41
C LYS A 4 -12.05 28.37 19.32
N SER A 5 -10.84 27.96 19.70
CA SER A 5 -9.92 27.29 18.79
C SER A 5 -10.61 25.99 18.35
N VAL A 6 -11.04 25.93 17.10
CA VAL A 6 -11.60 24.70 16.52
C VAL A 6 -10.42 23.82 16.20
N ALA A 7 -10.20 22.77 16.99
CA ALA A 7 -9.26 21.72 16.66
C ALA A 7 -9.75 21.02 15.38
N SER A 8 -9.01 21.15 14.29
CA SER A 8 -9.28 20.35 13.10
C SER A 8 -8.90 18.90 13.37
N LEU A 9 -9.83 17.97 13.14
CA LEU A 9 -9.45 16.55 13.02
C LEU A 9 -8.64 16.41 11.73
N GLN A 10 -7.37 16.02 11.81
CA GLN A 10 -6.61 15.60 10.64
C GLN A 10 -7.21 14.28 10.12
N THR A 11 -8.20 14.40 9.23
CA THR A 11 -8.74 13.29 8.45
C THR A 11 -7.75 12.92 7.37
N GLY A 12 -6.71 12.22 7.79
CA GLY A 12 -5.62 11.74 6.94
C GLY A 12 -4.93 10.57 7.63
N SER A 13 -5.69 9.53 7.97
CA SER A 13 -5.09 8.30 8.47
C SER A 13 -4.14 7.78 7.39
N LYS A 14 -2.91 7.38 7.76
CA LYS A 14 -1.93 6.81 6.84
C LYS A 14 -2.50 5.51 6.27
N ARG A 15 -3.23 5.61 5.16
CA ARG A 15 -3.85 4.48 4.48
C ARG A 15 -2.74 3.66 3.87
N LEU A 16 -2.54 2.44 4.37
CA LEU A 16 -1.60 1.48 3.80
C LEU A 16 -2.38 0.41 3.05
N THR A 17 -1.81 -0.08 1.97
CA THR A 17 -2.35 -1.16 1.15
C THR A 17 -1.38 -2.33 1.16
N LYS A 18 -1.89 -3.54 1.43
CA LYS A 18 -1.15 -4.79 1.22
C LYS A 18 -1.31 -5.19 -0.25
N ALA A 19 -0.23 -5.14 -1.02
CA ALA A 19 -0.18 -5.62 -2.40
C ALA A 19 0.39 -7.04 -2.42
N VAL A 20 -0.30 -7.97 -3.08
CA VAL A 20 0.11 -9.37 -3.21
C VAL A 20 0.27 -9.69 -4.69
N LYS A 21 1.47 -10.09 -5.11
CA LYS A 21 1.76 -10.51 -6.48
C LYS A 21 2.18 -11.96 -6.56
N MET A 22 1.83 -12.60 -7.66
CA MET A 22 2.21 -13.98 -7.96
C MET A 22 3.51 -13.95 -8.78
N VAL A 23 4.56 -14.62 -8.31
CA VAL A 23 5.85 -14.72 -9.00
C VAL A 23 6.10 -16.17 -9.35
N LYS A 24 6.47 -16.43 -10.60
CA LYS A 24 6.82 -17.77 -11.07
C LYS A 24 8.26 -18.08 -10.67
N SER A 25 8.47 -19.20 -9.99
CA SER A 25 9.80 -19.71 -9.65
C SER A 25 10.52 -20.13 -10.94
N PRO A 26 11.73 -19.59 -11.21
CA PRO A 26 12.50 -19.98 -12.40
C PRO A 26 13.00 -21.42 -12.33
N LYS A 27 13.14 -21.98 -11.12
CA LYS A 27 13.69 -23.34 -10.91
C LYS A 27 12.63 -24.43 -11.05
N THR A 28 11.42 -24.20 -10.55
CA THR A 28 10.38 -25.24 -10.43
C THR A 28 9.12 -24.94 -11.25
N GLY A 29 8.99 -23.73 -11.80
CA GLY A 29 7.79 -23.30 -12.52
C GLY A 29 6.56 -23.09 -11.63
N ALA A 30 6.65 -23.41 -10.34
CA ALA A 30 5.61 -23.17 -9.36
C ALA A 30 5.43 -21.66 -9.11
N TYR A 31 4.24 -21.26 -8.72
CA TYR A 31 3.95 -19.89 -8.38
C TYR A 31 3.99 -19.68 -6.88
N SER A 32 4.57 -18.56 -6.45
CA SER A 32 4.63 -18.14 -5.06
C SER A 32 4.08 -16.74 -4.92
N PHE A 33 3.46 -16.45 -3.77
CA PHE A 33 2.95 -15.13 -3.48
C PHE A 33 4.02 -14.28 -2.78
N VAL A 34 4.21 -13.06 -3.26
CA VAL A 34 5.05 -12.05 -2.62
C VAL A 34 4.13 -10.91 -2.17
N GLU A 35 4.16 -10.62 -0.87
CA GLU A 35 3.38 -9.55 -0.27
C GLU A 35 4.24 -8.38 0.19
N SER A 36 3.70 -7.16 0.07
CA SER A 36 4.34 -5.95 0.58
C SER A 36 3.28 -4.93 1.01
N VAL A 37 3.50 -4.28 2.15
CA VAL A 37 2.63 -3.20 2.65
C VAL A 37 3.22 -1.87 2.22
N MET A 38 2.45 -1.08 1.47
CA MET A 38 2.93 0.17 0.86
C MET A 38 1.83 1.23 0.79
N ASP A 39 2.23 2.43 0.36
CA ASP A 39 1.29 3.50 0.06
C ASP A 39 0.43 3.14 -1.17
N PRO A 40 -0.89 3.39 -1.15
CA PRO A 40 -1.80 3.15 -2.27
C PRO A 40 -1.31 3.72 -3.61
N SER A 41 -0.61 4.86 -3.61
CA SER A 41 -0.09 5.47 -4.84
C SER A 41 1.03 4.66 -5.50
N LYS A 42 1.71 3.76 -4.77
CA LYS A 42 2.83 2.95 -5.26
C LYS A 42 2.42 1.54 -5.69
N VAL A 43 1.14 1.19 -5.54
CA VAL A 43 0.63 -0.16 -5.82
C VAL A 43 0.77 -0.50 -7.31
N ASN A 44 0.51 0.45 -8.21
CA ASN A 44 0.63 0.21 -9.65
C ASN A 44 2.08 -0.12 -10.04
N ASP A 45 3.04 0.65 -9.54
CA ASP A 45 4.47 0.43 -9.80
C ASP A 45 4.94 -0.95 -9.32
N PHE A 46 4.38 -1.43 -8.20
CA PHE A 46 4.68 -2.76 -7.66
C PHE A 46 4.26 -3.89 -8.61
N PHE A 47 3.11 -3.74 -9.29
CA PHE A 47 2.61 -4.73 -10.24
C PHE A 47 3.24 -4.60 -11.63
N SER A 48 3.68 -3.40 -12.03
CA SER A 48 4.38 -3.20 -13.30
C SER A 48 5.77 -3.84 -13.34
N LYS A 49 6.36 -4.14 -12.18
CA LYS A 49 7.69 -4.75 -12.08
C LYS A 49 7.60 -6.28 -12.30
N LYS A 50 7.99 -6.70 -13.51
CA LYS A 50 8.10 -8.10 -13.93
C LYS A 50 9.17 -8.87 -13.16
#